data_AF-A0AAJ1B9E8-F1
#
_entry.id   AF-A0AAJ1B9E8-F1
#
_cell.length_a   1.000
_cell.length_b   1.000
_cell.length_c   1.000
_cell.angle_alpha   90.00
_cell.angle_beta   90.00
_cell.angle_gamma   90.00
#
_symmetry.space_group_name_H-M   'P 1'
#
loop_
_entity.id
_entity.type
_entity.pdbx_description
1 polymer ?
#
loop_
_entity_poly.entity_id
_entity_poly.type
_entity_poly.pdbx_seq_one_letter_code
_entity_poly.pdbx_strand_id
1 'polypeptide(L)'
;LSYLSVEEQGWVWDCVKTSSVQIQDRQAECLKAQSKQGLLHPAMVQDILMKKTRSRGQVTIPEKRIADYFPATYNKQQIEEVIYLLLEQWKKRQEGEKDGEHNKI
;
A
#
# COMPACT_ATOMS: atom_id res chain seq x y z
N LEU A 1 -1.06 15.01 13.24
CA LEU A 1 -2.14 14.56 14.16
C LEU A 1 -3.04 15.69 14.65
N SER A 2 -2.73 16.97 14.37
CA SER A 2 -3.55 18.13 14.76
C SER A 2 -4.98 18.15 14.20
N TYR A 3 -5.30 17.26 13.28
CA TYR A 3 -6.63 17.06 12.71
C TYR A 3 -7.48 16.04 13.50
N LEU A 4 -6.92 15.37 14.50
CA LEU A 4 -7.63 14.48 15.42
C LEU A 4 -8.02 15.24 16.69
N SER A 5 -9.10 14.82 17.34
CA SER A 5 -9.47 15.29 18.69
C SER A 5 -8.42 14.90 19.73
N VAL A 6 -8.45 15.56 20.90
CA VAL A 6 -7.50 15.28 22.00
C VAL A 6 -7.57 13.82 22.45
N GLU A 7 -8.77 13.25 22.48
CA GLU A 7 -8.99 11.85 22.85
C GLU A 7 -8.35 10.89 21.83
N GLU A 8 -8.62 11.09 20.55
CA GLU A 8 -8.03 10.29 19.46
C GLU A 8 -6.50 10.41 19.39
N GLN A 9 -5.96 11.60 19.66
CA GLN A 9 -4.52 11.81 19.77
C GLN A 9 -3.93 11.01 20.93
N GLY A 10 -4.63 10.91 22.06
CA GLY A 10 -4.24 10.09 23.20
C GLY A 10 -4.08 8.62 22.81
N TRP A 11 -5.08 8.04 22.13
CA TRP A 11 -5.01 6.65 21.67
C TRP A 11 -3.84 6.39 20.71
N VAL A 12 -3.59 7.31 19.78
CA VAL A 12 -2.45 7.22 18.86
C VAL A 12 -1.13 7.28 19.63
N TRP A 13 -1.03 8.16 20.62
CA TRP A 13 0.19 8.34 21.41
C TRP A 13 0.49 7.12 22.28
N ASP A 14 -0.52 6.55 22.93
CA ASP A 14 -0.40 5.32 23.72
C ASP A 14 0.03 4.14 22.86
N CYS A 15 -0.53 4.02 21.65
CA CYS A 15 -0.14 2.96 20.73
C CYS A 15 1.31 3.12 20.24
N VAL A 16 1.74 4.34 19.91
CA VAL A 16 3.11 4.65 19.49
C VAL A 16 4.11 4.35 20.61
N LYS A 17 3.81 4.75 21.85
CA LYS A 17 4.69 4.54 23.00
C LYS A 17 4.77 3.05 23.39
N THR A 18 3.64 2.35 23.41
CA THR A 18 3.58 0.93 23.78
C THR A 18 4.26 0.05 22.72
N SER A 19 4.01 0.33 21.44
CA SER A 19 4.46 -0.54 20.34
C SER A 19 5.80 -0.11 19.72
N SER A 20 6.36 1.02 20.14
CA SER A 20 7.57 1.64 19.53
C SER A 20 7.46 1.79 18.00
N VAL A 21 6.29 2.16 17.50
CA VAL A 21 6.01 2.30 16.06
C VAL A 21 6.10 3.76 15.64
N GLN A 22 6.76 4.03 14.52
CA GLN A 22 6.71 5.33 13.86
C GLN A 22 5.51 5.40 12.90
N ILE A 23 4.76 6.49 12.96
CA ILE A 23 3.59 6.72 12.09
C ILE A 23 4.08 7.07 10.69
N GLN A 24 3.68 6.28 9.69
CA GLN A 24 3.91 6.56 8.27
C GLN A 24 2.79 7.45 7.69
N ASP A 25 3.08 8.16 6.59
CA ASP A 25 2.12 9.07 5.94
C ASP A 25 0.80 8.39 5.59
N ARG A 26 0.86 7.17 5.04
CA ARG A 26 -0.35 6.39 4.71
C ARG A 26 -1.18 6.02 5.95
N GLN A 27 -0.53 5.78 7.08
CA GLN A 27 -1.22 5.51 8.35
C GLN A 27 -1.87 6.79 8.87
N ALA A 28 -1.20 7.93 8.77
CA ALA A 28 -1.75 9.24 9.11
C ALA A 28 -2.97 9.60 8.24
N GLU A 29 -2.95 9.30 6.95
CA GLU A 29 -4.10 9.46 6.05
C GLU A 29 -5.28 8.57 6.45
N CYS A 30 -5.03 7.29 6.76
CA CYS A 30 -6.07 6.38 7.25
C CYS A 30 -6.68 6.84 8.57
N LEU A 31 -5.86 7.27 9.54
CA LEU A 31 -6.34 7.83 10.82
C LEU A 31 -7.25 9.04 10.59
N LYS A 32 -6.83 9.96 9.69
CA LYS A 32 -7.63 11.14 9.32
C LYS A 32 -8.96 10.77 8.68
N ALA A 33 -8.97 9.77 7.80
CA ALA A 33 -10.19 9.33 7.12
C ALA A 33 -11.19 8.71 8.10
N GLN A 34 -10.74 7.86 9.01
CA GLN A 34 -11.61 7.22 10.00
C GLN A 34 -12.14 8.21 11.05
N SER A 35 -11.32 9.17 11.48
CA SER A 35 -11.76 10.24 12.39
C SER A 35 -12.85 11.11 11.75
N LYS A 36 -12.70 11.47 10.47
CA LYS A 36 -13.75 12.20 9.73
C LYS A 36 -15.08 11.45 9.63
N GLN A 37 -15.05 10.13 9.66
CA GLN A 37 -16.25 9.28 9.63
C GLN A 37 -16.81 9.01 11.02
N GLY A 38 -16.14 9.46 12.09
CA GLY A 38 -16.53 9.16 13.48
C GLY A 38 -16.35 7.69 13.85
N LEU A 39 -15.55 6.93 13.08
CA LEU A 39 -15.32 5.50 13.27
C LEU A 39 -13.99 5.20 13.96
N LEU A 40 -13.22 6.23 14.33
CA LEU A 40 -11.95 6.05 14.99
C LEU A 40 -12.16 5.67 16.47
N HIS A 41 -11.58 4.54 16.87
CA HIS A 41 -11.62 4.01 18.23
C HIS A 41 -10.29 3.28 18.52
N PRO A 42 -9.95 2.98 19.78
CA PRO A 42 -8.61 2.49 20.16
C PRO A 42 -8.15 1.25 19.37
N ALA A 43 -9.03 0.26 19.17
CA ALA A 43 -8.69 -0.95 18.40
C ALA A 43 -8.37 -0.62 16.92
N MET A 44 -9.14 0.27 16.30
CA MET A 44 -8.88 0.74 14.93
C MET A 44 -7.55 1.51 14.83
N VAL A 45 -7.21 2.32 15.82
CA VAL A 45 -5.92 3.02 15.89
C VAL A 45 -4.78 2.00 15.94
N GLN A 46 -4.90 0.99 16.80
CA GLN A 46 -3.93 -0.10 16.90
C GLN A 46 -3.79 -0.84 15.58
N ASP A 47 -4.90 -1.22 14.94
CA ASP A 47 -4.88 -1.89 13.64
C ASP A 47 -4.20 -1.04 12.57
N ILE A 48 -4.52 0.26 12.46
CA ILE A 48 -3.92 1.14 11.45
C ILE A 48 -2.41 1.29 11.67
N LEU A 49 -1.98 1.46 12.91
CA LEU A 49 -0.57 1.68 13.26
C LEU A 49 0.25 0.39 13.22
N MET A 50 -0.32 -0.75 13.60
CA MET A 50 0.36 -2.05 13.56
C MET A 50 0.34 -2.70 12.17
N LYS A 51 -0.58 -2.29 11.29
CA LYS A 51 -0.60 -2.72 9.89
C LYS A 51 0.64 -2.16 9.20
N LYS A 52 1.72 -2.95 9.24
CA LYS A 52 2.93 -2.73 8.47
C LYS A 52 2.54 -2.67 7.01
N THR A 53 2.40 -1.46 6.49
CA THR A 53 2.51 -1.19 5.06
C THR A 53 3.89 -1.68 4.67
N ARG A 54 3.95 -2.91 4.15
CA ARG A 54 5.14 -3.40 3.44
C ARG A 54 5.31 -2.47 2.26
N SER A 55 6.02 -1.36 2.45
CA SER A 55 6.54 -0.61 1.31
C SER A 55 7.42 -1.62 0.59
N ARG A 56 7.07 -1.94 -0.65
CA ARG A 56 7.79 -2.98 -1.41
C ARG A 56 9.19 -2.52 -1.85
N GLY A 57 9.71 -1.45 -1.23
CA GLY A 57 10.87 -0.71 -1.69
C GLY A 57 10.62 -0.05 -3.04
N GLN A 58 11.50 0.87 -3.43
CA GLN A 58 11.64 1.24 -4.83
C GLN A 58 12.24 0.04 -5.56
N VAL A 59 11.58 -0.39 -6.64
CA VAL A 59 12.10 -1.44 -7.51
C VAL A 59 12.63 -0.78 -8.78
N THR A 60 13.92 -0.97 -9.05
CA THR A 60 14.59 -0.48 -10.26
C THR A 60 14.98 -1.68 -11.13
N ILE A 61 14.54 -1.69 -12.38
CA ILE A 61 14.95 -2.68 -13.38
C ILE A 61 16.03 -2.04 -14.26
N PRO A 62 17.26 -2.57 -14.32
CA PRO A 62 18.31 -2.02 -15.16
C PRO A 62 17.96 -2.05 -16.64
N GLU A 63 18.33 -1.00 -17.38
CA GLU A 63 18.05 -0.87 -18.82
C GLU A 63 18.57 -2.08 -19.64
N LYS A 64 19.82 -2.51 -19.38
CA LYS A 64 20.39 -3.68 -20.06
C LYS A 64 19.54 -4.94 -19.85
N ARG A 65 19.05 -5.13 -18.62
CA ARG A 65 18.24 -6.29 -18.28
C ARG A 65 16.88 -6.26 -18.95
N ILE A 66 16.26 -5.09 -19.08
CA ILE A 66 14.97 -4.98 -19.77
C ILE A 66 15.16 -5.10 -21.29
N ALA A 67 16.21 -4.50 -21.86
CA ALA A 67 16.48 -4.53 -23.30
C ALA A 67 16.64 -5.94 -23.88
N ASP A 68 17.20 -6.89 -23.12
CA ASP A 68 17.37 -8.29 -23.55
C ASP A 68 16.04 -9.01 -23.87
N TYR A 69 14.89 -8.49 -23.41
CA TYR A 69 13.56 -9.05 -23.66
C TYR A 69 12.84 -8.43 -24.86
N PHE A 70 13.41 -7.39 -25.49
CA PHE A 70 12.75 -6.65 -26.56
C PHE A 70 13.59 -6.64 -27.85
N PRO A 71 12.95 -6.55 -29.02
CA PRO A 71 13.67 -6.34 -30.27
C PRO A 71 14.43 -5.01 -30.26
N ALA A 72 15.61 -4.97 -30.90
CA ALA A 72 16.44 -3.77 -31.00
C ALA A 72 15.75 -2.58 -31.71
N THR A 73 14.63 -2.83 -32.40
CA THR A 73 13.82 -1.81 -33.07
C THR A 73 12.89 -1.06 -32.12
N TYR A 74 12.70 -1.54 -30.89
CA TYR A 74 11.79 -0.92 -29.93
C TYR A 74 12.47 0.26 -29.27
N ASN A 75 11.77 1.40 -29.26
CA ASN A 75 12.19 2.55 -28.48
C ASN A 75 11.73 2.43 -27.02
N LYS A 76 12.26 3.32 -26.17
CA LYS A 76 11.94 3.35 -24.73
C LYS A 76 10.43 3.39 -24.44
N GLN A 77 9.66 4.20 -25.18
CA GLN A 77 8.22 4.35 -24.94
C GLN A 77 7.47 3.06 -25.24
N GLN A 78 7.79 2.40 -26.36
CA GLN A 78 7.19 1.12 -26.73
C GLN A 78 7.50 0.03 -25.70
N ILE A 79 8.72 0.02 -25.16
CA ILE A 79 9.10 -0.90 -24.08
C ILE A 79 8.27 -0.62 -22.82
N GLU A 80 8.14 0.64 -22.41
CA GLU A 80 7.33 1.04 -21.25
C GLU A 80 5.86 0.65 -21.41
N GLU A 81 5.25 0.89 -22.58
CA GLU A 81 3.85 0.52 -22.87
C GLU A 81 3.62 -0.99 -22.71
N VAL A 82 4.51 -1.81 -23.26
CA VAL A 82 4.41 -3.28 -23.13
C VAL A 82 4.58 -3.70 -21.67
N ILE A 83 5.50 -3.09 -20.91
CA ILE A 83 5.67 -3.38 -19.48
C ILE A 83 4.39 -3.06 -18.71
N TYR A 84 3.77 -1.91 -18.95
CA TYR A 84 2.51 -1.55 -18.30
C TYR A 84 1.39 -2.54 -18.64
N LEU A 85 1.25 -2.92 -19.91
CA LEU A 85 0.27 -3.93 -20.33
C LEU A 85 0.46 -5.28 -19.63
N LEU A 86 1.71 -5.76 -19.53
CA LEU A 86 2.04 -7.00 -18.83
C LEU A 86 1.69 -6.92 -17.33
N LEU A 87 1.99 -5.79 -16.69
CA LEU A 87 1.69 -5.54 -15.28
C LEU A 87 0.17 -5.44 -15.03
N GLU A 88 -0.60 -4.83 -15.93
CA GLU A 88 -2.06 -4.81 -15.84
C GLU A 88 -2.67 -6.20 -15.98
N GLN A 89 -2.19 -7.01 -16.93
CA GLN A 89 -2.65 -8.39 -17.08
C GLN A 89 -2.28 -9.24 -15.87
N TRP A 90 -1.08 -9.07 -15.31
CA TRP A 90 -0.68 -9.73 -14.07
C TRP A 90 -1.58 -9.30 -12.91
N LYS A 91 -1.82 -7.99 -12.73
CA LYS A 91 -2.70 -7.46 -11.69
C LYS A 91 -4.12 -8.05 -11.80
N LYS A 92 -4.70 -8.05 -13.01
CA LYS A 92 -6.03 -8.64 -13.26
C LYS A 92 -6.09 -10.12 -12.89
N ARG A 93 -5.06 -10.91 -13.21
CA ARG A 93 -4.97 -12.32 -12.79
C ARG A 93 -4.95 -12.48 -11.26
N GLN A 94 -4.18 -11.65 -10.57
CA GLN A 94 -4.07 -11.69 -9.12
C GLN A 94 -5.32 -11.17 -8.38
N GLU A 95 -6.09 -10.29 -9.00
CA GLU A 95 -7.37 -9.81 -8.48
C GLU A 95 -8.48 -10.82 -8.73
N GLY A 96 -8.52 -11.44 -9.92
CA GLY A 96 -9.47 -12.51 -10.25
C GLY A 96 -9.28 -13.82 -9.46
N GLU A 97 -8.09 -14.09 -8.92
CA GLU A 97 -7.86 -15.24 -8.01
C GLU A 97 -8.48 -15.02 -6.61
N LYS A 98 -8.69 -13.78 -6.17
CA LYS A 98 -9.20 -13.49 -4.82
C LYS A 98 -10.71 -13.65 -4.67
N ASP A 99 -11.44 -13.68 -5.78
CA ASP A 99 -12.88 -13.90 -5.80
C ASP A 99 -13.25 -15.40 -5.86
N GLY A 100 -12.25 -16.28 -6.07
CA GLY A 100 -12.45 -17.73 -6.15
C GLY A 100 -12.30 -18.51 -4.84
N GLU A 101 -11.79 -17.88 -3.77
CA GLU A 101 -11.40 -18.60 -2.55
C GLU A 101 -12.43 -18.52 -1.40
N HIS A 102 -13.59 -17.89 -1.64
CA HIS A 102 -14.75 -17.96 -0.73
C HIS A 102 -15.69 -19.14 -1.01
N ASN A 103 -15.35 -20.03 -1.93
CA ASN A 103 -16.15 -21.23 -2.20
C ASN A 103 -15.30 -22.50 -2.29
N LYS A 104 -14.68 -22.88 -1.18
CA LYS A 104 -14.34 -24.29 -0.92
C LYS A 104 -14.30 -24.57 0.58
N ILE A 105 -15.33 -25.32 0.99
CA ILE A 105 -15.46 -26.22 2.16
C ILE A 105 -15.82 -25.54 3.47
#